data_AF-A0A946YMD1-F1
#
_entry.id   AF-A0A946YMD1-F1
#
_cell.length_a   1.000
_cell.length_b   1.000
_cell.length_c   1.000
_cell.angle_alpha   90.00
_cell.angle_beta   90.00
_cell.angle_gamma   90.00
#
_symmetry.space_group_name_H-M   'P 1'
#
loop_
_entity.id
_entity.type
_entity.pdbx_description
1 polymer ?
#
loop_
_entity_poly.entity_id
_entity_poly.type
_entity_poly.pdbx_seq_one_letter_code
_entity_poly.pdbx_strand_id
1 'polypeptide(L)'
;MGNPRHATPRKATTRDSAAFGAALPKYVPHLKKSTLRLLGKLTRIHLVVLSLAMCSIVLAVTVPFGEARKSDRVVIDLTLNSDGFDTQDAQNPNAQDMPSALQQLEQITAAKIEAPKTEVREVKRGDTLSGIFASAGLGANSVHAVMRAGPEGKALATLMPGESINFEFDHLGDLARVSRVKSPLETTHFLPDAGEFQIESVVREPEIKRIHRSGIVDSSLSLAAEKAGLSASTTMNMANIFGGVMDFALDVRGGDRFTIIYEEHYIDGKKLKDGAIVAAQYVNAGTEFNAFRYVHNNGEVGYYNEEGVSMRKVFLRAPLDFTRVSSSFNLRRLHPITKKVRPHRGIDYAARTG
;
A
#
# COMPACT_ATOMS: atom_id res chain seq x y z
N MET A 1 -65.97 -26.97 -14.83
CA MET A 1 -65.95 -27.50 -16.21
C MET A 1 -65.69 -26.34 -17.17
N GLY A 2 -64.51 -26.28 -17.78
CA GLY A 2 -64.13 -25.20 -18.69
C GLY A 2 -62.88 -25.61 -19.46
N ASN A 3 -63.11 -26.24 -20.61
CA ASN A 3 -62.16 -26.86 -21.53
C ASN A 3 -61.30 -25.79 -22.26
N PRO A 4 -59.97 -25.95 -22.43
CA PRO A 4 -59.15 -25.01 -23.18
C PRO A 4 -59.20 -25.29 -24.69
N ARG A 5 -59.19 -24.23 -25.51
CA ARG A 5 -59.12 -24.33 -26.97
C ARG A 5 -57.68 -24.17 -27.49
N HIS A 6 -57.36 -25.12 -28.36
CA HIS A 6 -56.21 -25.30 -29.23
C HIS A 6 -55.58 -24.06 -29.86
N ALA A 7 -54.25 -24.05 -29.87
CA ALA A 7 -53.39 -23.29 -30.77
C ALA A 7 -53.23 -24.02 -32.12
N THR A 8 -53.22 -23.24 -33.21
CA THR A 8 -52.88 -23.69 -34.58
C THR A 8 -51.54 -23.10 -35.03
N PRO A 9 -50.74 -23.81 -35.85
CA PRO A 9 -49.38 -23.40 -36.23
C PRO A 9 -49.28 -22.76 -37.63
N ARG A 10 -48.26 -21.93 -37.85
CA ARG A 10 -47.71 -21.49 -39.15
C ARG A 10 -46.34 -20.86 -38.88
N LYS A 11 -45.31 -20.95 -39.72
CA LYS A 11 -44.93 -21.78 -40.87
C LYS A 11 -43.44 -21.43 -41.05
N ALA A 12 -42.58 -22.42 -41.25
CA ALA A 12 -41.19 -22.18 -41.64
C ALA A 12 -41.11 -21.83 -43.14
N THR A 13 -40.29 -20.83 -43.48
CA THR A 13 -39.78 -20.60 -44.83
C THR A 13 -38.30 -20.26 -44.78
N THR A 14 -37.56 -21.06 -45.53
CA THR A 14 -36.13 -21.06 -45.84
C THR A 14 -35.68 -19.90 -46.73
N ARG A 15 -34.45 -19.42 -46.51
CA ARG A 15 -33.47 -18.78 -47.42
C ARG A 15 -32.39 -18.15 -46.51
N ASP A 16 -31.10 -18.11 -46.77
CA ASP A 16 -30.25 -18.50 -47.89
C ASP A 16 -28.85 -18.69 -47.29
N SER A 17 -28.10 -19.62 -47.88
CA SER A 17 -26.66 -19.80 -47.64
C SER A 17 -25.86 -18.65 -48.24
N ALA A 18 -25.06 -17.95 -47.44
CA ALA A 18 -23.99 -17.09 -47.95
C ALA A 18 -22.78 -17.07 -46.99
N ALA A 19 -21.68 -17.62 -47.51
CA ALA A 19 -20.28 -17.42 -47.16
C ALA A 19 -19.95 -16.47 -45.99
N PHE A 20 -19.42 -17.04 -44.90
CA PHE A 20 -18.63 -16.30 -43.91
C PHE A 20 -17.21 -16.08 -44.46
N GLY A 21 -17.04 -15.01 -45.24
CA GLY A 21 -15.74 -14.43 -45.54
C GLY A 21 -15.27 -13.60 -44.35
N ALA A 22 -14.17 -14.01 -43.72
CA ALA A 22 -13.53 -13.27 -42.64
C ALA A 22 -12.95 -11.95 -43.18
N ALA A 23 -13.68 -10.85 -42.98
CA ALA A 23 -13.17 -9.49 -43.16
C ALA A 23 -12.64 -8.98 -41.82
N LEU A 24 -11.33 -9.07 -41.63
CA LEU A 24 -10.62 -8.34 -40.57
C LEU A 24 -10.73 -6.83 -40.82
N PRO A 25 -11.07 -5.99 -39.82
CA PRO A 25 -10.92 -4.55 -39.98
C PRO A 25 -9.42 -4.21 -40.07
N LYS A 26 -9.02 -3.65 -41.23
CA LYS A 26 -7.71 -3.02 -41.41
C LYS A 26 -7.59 -1.80 -40.50
N TYR A 27 -6.98 -1.98 -39.33
CA TYR A 27 -6.56 -0.87 -38.49
C TYR A 27 -5.25 -0.30 -39.04
N VAL A 28 -5.30 0.89 -39.64
CA VAL A 28 -4.12 1.67 -40.03
C VAL A 28 -3.78 2.58 -38.86
N PRO A 29 -2.62 2.44 -38.20
CA PRO A 29 -2.24 3.36 -37.15
C PRO A 29 -1.82 4.69 -37.77
N HIS A 30 -2.62 5.74 -37.55
CA HIS A 30 -2.17 7.11 -37.75
C HIS A 30 -1.10 7.44 -36.69
N LEU A 31 0.18 7.27 -37.05
CA LEU A 31 1.27 7.88 -36.30
C LEU A 31 1.14 9.40 -36.38
N LYS A 32 0.79 10.03 -35.26
CA LYS A 32 0.89 11.48 -35.09
C LYS A 32 2.34 11.91 -35.29
N LYS A 33 2.57 12.88 -36.19
CA LYS A 33 3.86 13.54 -36.46
C LYS A 33 4.32 14.44 -35.30
N SER A 34 4.33 13.94 -34.06
CA SER A 34 4.77 14.67 -32.87
C SER A 34 5.95 14.03 -32.14
N THR A 35 6.46 12.88 -32.60
CA THR A 35 7.57 12.17 -31.94
C THR A 35 8.97 12.58 -32.41
N LEU A 36 9.11 13.36 -33.49
CA LEU A 36 10.43 13.75 -34.03
C LEU A 36 11.00 15.10 -33.56
N ARG A 37 10.37 15.80 -32.61
CA ARG A 37 10.90 17.08 -32.08
C ARG A 37 11.61 16.99 -30.74
N LEU A 38 11.73 15.79 -30.13
CA LEU A 38 12.45 15.62 -28.87
C LEU A 38 13.94 15.27 -29.01
N LEU A 39 14.40 14.88 -30.21
CA LEU A 39 15.80 14.51 -30.43
C LEU A 39 16.77 15.70 -30.57
N GLY A 40 16.26 16.93 -30.77
CA GLY A 40 17.09 18.12 -31.01
C GLY A 40 17.68 18.81 -29.77
N LYS A 41 17.38 18.32 -28.55
CA LYS A 41 17.82 18.94 -27.28
C LYS A 41 18.72 18.05 -26.42
N LEU A 42 19.11 16.88 -26.93
CA LEU A 42 19.97 15.94 -26.19
C LEU A 42 21.44 16.31 -26.42
N THR A 43 22.14 16.68 -25.35
CA THR A 43 23.59 16.90 -25.37
C THR A 43 24.32 15.59 -25.69
N ARG A 44 25.57 15.68 -26.18
CA ARG A 44 26.38 14.51 -26.57
C ARG A 44 26.50 13.45 -25.47
N ILE A 45 26.41 13.86 -24.20
CA ILE A 45 26.43 12.98 -23.02
C ILE A 45 25.17 12.09 -22.99
N HIS A 46 24.00 12.63 -23.29
CA HIS A 46 22.76 11.84 -23.32
C HIS A 46 22.75 10.80 -24.45
N LEU A 47 23.36 11.10 -25.59
CA LEU A 47 23.52 10.13 -26.68
C LEU A 47 24.44 8.97 -26.29
N VAL A 48 25.49 9.23 -25.52
CA VAL A 48 26.40 8.19 -25.00
C VAL A 48 25.73 7.34 -23.92
N VAL A 49 24.91 7.94 -23.04
CA VAL A 49 24.14 7.19 -22.04
C VAL A 49 23.07 6.32 -22.70
N LEU A 50 22.40 6.82 -23.75
CA LEU A 50 21.40 6.05 -24.48
C LEU A 50 22.03 4.90 -25.27
N SER A 51 23.23 5.09 -25.84
CA SER A 51 23.95 4.03 -26.56
C SER A 51 24.47 2.95 -25.62
N LEU A 52 24.94 3.32 -24.41
CA LEU A 52 25.32 2.36 -23.37
C LEU A 52 24.12 1.57 -22.85
N ALA A 53 22.96 2.22 -22.66
CA ALA A 53 21.73 1.55 -22.24
C ALA A 53 21.16 0.61 -23.33
N MET A 54 21.28 0.98 -24.61
CA MET A 54 20.93 0.08 -25.72
C MET A 54 21.90 -1.10 -25.83
N CYS A 55 23.20 -0.87 -25.60
CA CYS A 55 24.21 -1.93 -25.61
C CYS A 55 24.01 -2.94 -24.47
N SER A 56 23.66 -2.48 -23.26
CA SER A 56 23.37 -3.37 -22.14
C SER A 56 22.08 -4.19 -22.33
N ILE A 57 21.05 -3.61 -22.97
CA ILE A 57 19.82 -4.34 -23.33
C ILE A 57 20.11 -5.39 -24.41
N VAL A 58 20.91 -5.08 -25.43
CA VAL A 58 21.30 -6.06 -26.46
C VAL A 58 22.21 -7.16 -25.88
N LEU A 59 23.06 -6.83 -24.91
CA LEU A 59 23.86 -7.84 -24.18
C LEU A 59 22.97 -8.76 -23.34
N ALA A 60 21.92 -8.23 -22.70
CA ALA A 60 20.97 -9.04 -21.92
C ALA A 60 20.07 -9.94 -22.79
N VAL A 61 19.88 -9.61 -24.08
CA VAL A 61 19.06 -10.38 -25.02
C VAL A 61 19.87 -11.40 -25.83
N THR A 62 21.19 -11.20 -25.98
CA THR A 62 22.06 -12.12 -26.76
C THR A 62 22.81 -13.14 -25.90
N VAL A 63 22.84 -12.98 -24.56
CA VAL A 63 23.29 -14.07 -23.69
C VAL A 63 22.22 -15.16 -23.73
N PRO A 64 22.53 -16.39 -24.20
CA PRO A 64 21.57 -17.47 -24.17
C PRO A 64 21.18 -17.70 -22.71
N PHE A 65 19.90 -17.48 -22.41
CA PHE A 65 19.29 -17.96 -21.18
C PHE A 65 19.56 -19.45 -21.15
N GLY A 66 20.55 -19.87 -20.36
CA GLY A 66 20.87 -21.27 -20.17
C GLY A 66 19.58 -21.95 -19.78
N GLU A 67 19.16 -22.93 -20.57
CA GLU A 67 18.08 -23.83 -20.20
C GLU A 67 18.31 -24.19 -18.74
N ALA A 68 17.28 -24.00 -17.91
CA ALA A 68 17.27 -24.50 -16.55
C ALA A 68 17.80 -25.92 -16.64
N ARG A 69 19.02 -26.17 -16.14
CA ARG A 69 19.54 -27.52 -16.03
C ARG A 69 18.47 -28.25 -15.25
N LYS A 70 17.70 -29.07 -15.97
CA LYS A 70 16.95 -30.16 -15.38
C LYS A 70 17.99 -30.83 -14.52
N SER A 71 17.88 -30.68 -13.21
CA SER A 71 18.74 -31.40 -12.31
C SER A 71 18.46 -32.85 -12.67
N ASP A 72 19.41 -33.48 -13.35
CA ASP A 72 19.46 -34.91 -13.39
C ASP A 72 19.50 -35.29 -11.92
N ARG A 73 18.33 -35.71 -11.43
CA ARG A 73 18.28 -36.52 -10.23
C ARG A 73 19.11 -37.72 -10.61
N VAL A 74 20.37 -37.70 -10.20
CA VAL A 74 21.18 -38.90 -10.10
C VAL A 74 20.41 -39.76 -9.10
N VAL A 75 19.50 -40.56 -9.61
CA VAL A 75 19.01 -41.73 -8.91
C VAL A 75 20.23 -42.63 -8.88
N ILE A 76 20.98 -42.56 -7.78
CA ILE A 76 21.91 -43.62 -7.44
C ILE A 76 20.98 -44.78 -7.09
N ASP A 77 20.73 -45.66 -8.06
CA ASP A 77 20.25 -46.99 -7.73
C ASP A 77 21.38 -47.63 -6.91
N LEU A 78 21.25 -47.62 -5.59
CA LEU A 78 22.00 -48.53 -4.75
C LEU A 78 21.45 -49.93 -5.01
N THR A 79 21.87 -50.53 -6.12
CA THR A 79 21.85 -51.98 -6.23
C THR A 79 22.84 -52.49 -5.20
N LEU A 80 22.32 -52.84 -4.01
CA LEU A 80 23.04 -53.66 -3.05
C LEU A 80 23.27 -55.00 -3.74
N ASN A 81 24.45 -55.17 -4.33
CA ASN A 81 24.86 -56.43 -4.90
C ASN A 81 25.00 -57.43 -3.74
N SER A 82 23.98 -58.26 -3.54
CA SER A 82 23.99 -59.34 -2.54
C SER A 82 24.83 -60.54 -2.99
N ASP A 83 25.32 -60.53 -4.23
CA ASP A 83 26.08 -61.63 -4.81
C ASP A 83 27.57 -61.36 -4.66
N GLY A 84 28.05 -61.61 -3.44
CA GLY A 84 29.46 -61.44 -3.08
C GLY A 84 29.75 -61.52 -1.59
N PHE A 85 28.93 -62.21 -0.80
CA PHE A 85 29.38 -62.65 0.53
C PHE A 85 30.15 -63.96 0.38
N ASP A 86 31.38 -63.85 -0.10
CA ASP A 86 32.33 -64.95 0.00
C ASP A 86 32.85 -64.99 1.45
N THR A 87 32.55 -66.08 2.16
CA THR A 87 32.83 -66.27 3.59
C THR A 87 34.31 -66.51 3.91
N GLN A 88 35.25 -65.93 3.16
CA GLN A 88 36.69 -66.17 3.35
C GLN A 88 37.50 -64.98 3.89
N ASP A 89 36.94 -63.78 4.01
CA ASP A 89 37.63 -62.63 4.63
C ASP A 89 37.30 -62.43 6.12
N ALA A 90 36.97 -63.51 6.84
CA ALA A 90 36.81 -63.50 8.30
C ALA A 90 38.15 -63.47 9.08
N GLN A 91 39.22 -62.90 8.49
CA GLN A 91 40.54 -62.80 9.12
C GLN A 91 41.29 -61.49 8.77
N ASN A 92 40.59 -60.39 8.46
CA ASN A 92 41.23 -59.07 8.47
C ASN A 92 41.15 -58.45 9.89
N PRO A 93 42.28 -58.23 10.59
CA PRO A 93 42.26 -57.69 11.96
C PRO A 93 41.78 -56.24 12.07
N ASN A 94 41.58 -55.53 10.96
CA ASN A 94 41.09 -54.13 10.96
C ASN A 94 39.55 -54.00 10.85
N ALA A 95 38.79 -55.09 10.97
CA ALA A 95 37.32 -55.04 11.02
C ALA A 95 36.75 -54.45 12.34
N GLN A 96 37.61 -53.96 13.24
CA GLN A 96 37.19 -53.29 14.47
C GLN A 96 36.90 -51.79 14.31
N ASP A 97 37.21 -51.18 13.16
CA ASP A 97 37.04 -49.73 12.93
C ASP A 97 35.76 -49.36 12.15
N MET A 98 35.05 -50.33 11.57
CA MET A 98 33.80 -50.10 10.85
C MET A 98 32.60 -49.64 11.71
N PRO A 99 32.47 -50.03 13.00
CA PRO A 99 31.47 -49.42 13.88
C PRO A 99 31.73 -47.92 14.10
N SER A 100 32.99 -47.48 14.00
CA SER A 100 33.38 -46.09 14.25
C SER A 100 33.00 -45.17 13.10
N ALA A 101 33.14 -45.60 11.84
CA ALA A 101 32.79 -44.78 10.68
C ALA A 101 31.27 -44.56 10.53
N LEU A 102 30.46 -45.59 10.83
CA LEU A 102 28.99 -45.46 10.86
C LEU A 102 28.53 -44.63 12.06
N GLN A 103 29.13 -44.78 13.23
CA GLN A 103 28.86 -43.90 14.38
C GLN A 103 29.32 -42.45 14.15
N GLN A 104 30.41 -42.24 13.41
CA GLN A 104 30.88 -40.90 13.03
C GLN A 104 29.96 -40.26 12.00
N LEU A 105 29.50 -40.99 10.99
CA LEU A 105 28.50 -40.50 10.04
C LEU A 105 27.17 -40.22 10.75
N GLU A 106 26.74 -41.12 11.64
CA GLU A 106 25.53 -40.94 12.46
C GLU A 106 25.68 -39.73 13.40
N GLN A 107 26.85 -39.48 13.99
CA GLN A 107 27.17 -38.28 14.78
C GLN A 107 27.25 -36.99 13.93
N ILE A 108 27.75 -37.07 12.69
CA ILE A 108 27.79 -35.94 11.75
C ILE A 108 26.37 -35.62 11.24
N THR A 109 25.52 -36.61 11.00
CA THR A 109 24.09 -36.41 10.68
C THR A 109 23.24 -36.09 11.91
N ALA A 110 23.67 -36.49 13.11
CA ALA A 110 23.04 -36.17 14.38
C ALA A 110 23.55 -34.85 14.98
N ALA A 111 24.43 -34.11 14.29
CA ALA A 111 24.61 -32.69 14.46
C ALA A 111 23.32 -31.97 14.03
N LYS A 112 22.31 -32.11 14.90
CA LYS A 112 21.06 -31.37 15.05
C LYS A 112 20.70 -30.47 13.85
N ILE A 113 20.18 -31.08 12.79
CA ILE A 113 19.45 -30.35 11.75
C ILE A 113 18.16 -29.85 12.40
N GLU A 114 18.21 -28.64 12.96
CA GLU A 114 17.05 -28.02 13.57
C GLU A 114 16.09 -27.54 12.47
N ALA A 115 14.78 -27.54 12.73
CA ALA A 115 13.85 -26.88 11.83
C ALA A 115 14.15 -25.38 11.81
N PRO A 116 14.01 -24.69 10.66
CA PRO A 116 14.30 -23.28 10.56
C PRO A 116 13.42 -22.56 11.57
N LYS A 117 14.04 -21.75 12.42
CA LYS A 117 13.38 -21.13 13.57
C LYS A 117 13.11 -19.67 13.24
N THR A 118 11.88 -19.23 13.52
CA THR A 118 11.52 -17.82 13.43
C THR A 118 11.15 -17.30 14.81
N GLU A 119 11.81 -16.23 15.24
CA GLU A 119 11.49 -15.50 16.47
C GLU A 119 10.96 -14.11 16.11
N VAL A 120 9.75 -13.78 16.57
CA VAL A 120 9.12 -12.48 16.31
C VAL A 120 9.13 -11.67 17.58
N ARG A 121 9.65 -10.45 17.51
CA ARG A 121 9.70 -9.51 18.62
C ARG A 121 8.99 -8.20 18.28
N GLU A 122 7.86 -7.95 18.91
CA GLU A 122 7.19 -6.65 18.89
C GLU A 122 7.97 -5.65 19.74
N VAL A 123 8.20 -4.45 19.19
CA VAL A 123 8.87 -3.34 19.86
C VAL A 123 7.91 -2.70 20.85
N LYS A 124 8.31 -2.63 22.13
CA LYS A 124 7.53 -1.98 23.19
C LYS A 124 8.19 -0.69 23.65
N ARG A 125 7.43 0.14 24.35
CA ARG A 125 7.95 1.38 24.94
C ARG A 125 9.06 1.04 25.94
N GLY A 126 10.25 1.59 25.71
CA GLY A 126 11.44 1.36 26.54
C GLY A 126 12.34 0.21 26.07
N ASP A 127 11.94 -0.55 25.04
CA ASP A 127 12.83 -1.54 24.42
C ASP A 127 14.01 -0.83 23.74
N THR A 128 15.16 -1.51 23.73
CA THR A 128 16.36 -1.08 23.00
C THR A 128 16.67 -2.10 21.91
N LEU A 129 17.29 -1.64 20.80
CA LEU A 129 17.67 -2.54 19.70
C LEU A 129 18.59 -3.67 20.21
N SER A 130 19.55 -3.34 21.07
CA SER A 130 20.44 -4.31 21.70
C SER A 130 19.69 -5.32 22.56
N GLY A 131 18.68 -4.88 23.34
CA GLY A 131 17.85 -5.78 24.15
C GLY A 131 16.99 -6.71 23.29
N ILE A 132 16.45 -6.20 22.19
CA ILE A 132 15.67 -6.99 21.22
C ILE A 132 16.55 -8.08 20.58
N PHE A 133 17.75 -7.73 20.11
CA PHE A 133 18.70 -8.69 19.54
C PHE A 133 19.19 -9.71 20.58
N ALA A 134 19.52 -9.24 21.79
CA ALA A 134 19.96 -10.12 22.89
C ALA A 134 18.88 -11.15 23.27
N SER A 135 17.60 -10.79 23.17
CA SER A 135 16.50 -11.72 23.43
C SER A 135 16.44 -12.89 22.43
N ALA A 136 16.98 -12.69 21.22
CA ALA A 136 17.12 -13.71 20.18
C ALA A 136 18.51 -14.37 20.18
N GLY A 137 19.31 -14.20 21.26
CA GLY A 137 20.65 -14.76 21.38
C GLY A 137 21.73 -14.03 20.56
N LEU A 138 21.42 -12.88 19.96
CA LEU A 138 22.35 -12.10 19.14
C LEU A 138 23.10 -11.05 19.96
N GLY A 139 24.42 -11.00 19.78
CA GLY A 139 25.30 -10.08 20.50
C GLY A 139 25.39 -8.68 19.86
N ALA A 140 26.15 -7.80 20.52
CA ALA A 140 26.38 -6.42 20.08
C ALA A 140 26.98 -6.32 18.67
N ASN A 141 27.79 -7.30 18.25
CA ASN A 141 28.39 -7.32 16.91
C ASN A 141 27.32 -7.39 15.81
N SER A 142 26.28 -8.20 16.00
CA SER A 142 25.17 -8.33 15.03
C SER A 142 24.37 -7.03 14.94
N VAL A 143 24.14 -6.36 16.09
CA VAL A 143 23.49 -5.05 16.14
C VAL A 143 24.30 -4.00 15.38
N HIS A 144 25.62 -3.95 15.60
CA HIS A 144 26.51 -3.02 14.91
C HIS A 144 26.61 -3.32 13.41
N ALA A 145 26.64 -4.60 13.02
CA ALA A 145 26.69 -5.00 11.62
C ALA A 145 25.40 -4.58 10.88
N VAL A 146 24.22 -4.86 11.44
CA VAL A 146 22.94 -4.48 10.80
C VAL A 146 22.76 -2.96 10.75
N MET A 147 23.19 -2.21 11.78
CA MET A 147 23.09 -0.76 11.77
C MET A 147 23.99 -0.08 10.74
N ARG A 148 25.08 -0.73 10.33
CA ARG A 148 25.97 -0.23 9.27
C ARG A 148 25.44 -0.51 7.87
N ALA A 149 24.40 -1.34 7.74
CA ALA A 149 23.73 -1.63 6.48
C ALA A 149 22.87 -0.43 6.04
N GLY A 150 23.53 0.60 5.52
CA GLY A 150 22.87 1.72 4.85
C GLY A 150 21.93 2.59 5.73
N PRO A 151 21.11 3.44 5.09
CA PRO A 151 20.08 4.23 5.77
C PRO A 151 19.04 3.39 6.50
N GLU A 152 18.66 2.24 5.96
CA GLU A 152 17.65 1.34 6.51
C GLU A 152 18.12 0.69 7.82
N GLY A 153 19.39 0.28 7.88
CA GLY A 153 20.03 -0.20 9.10
C GLY A 153 20.08 0.87 10.17
N LYS A 154 20.44 2.11 9.81
CA LYS A 154 20.39 3.26 10.73
C LYS A 154 18.99 3.53 11.25
N ALA A 155 17.96 3.31 10.44
CA ALA A 155 16.57 3.51 10.82
C ALA A 155 16.09 2.53 11.91
N LEU A 156 16.84 1.45 12.19
CA LEU A 156 16.60 0.56 13.35
C LEU A 156 16.89 1.25 14.69
N ALA A 157 17.61 2.38 14.71
CA ALA A 157 17.80 3.17 15.94
C ALA A 157 16.53 3.94 16.35
N THR A 158 15.59 4.13 15.43
CA THR A 158 14.35 4.90 15.63
C THR A 158 13.12 4.00 15.47
N LEU A 159 13.16 2.79 16.01
CA LEU A 159 12.02 1.88 16.02
C LEU A 159 10.89 2.46 16.89
N MET A 160 9.68 2.43 16.36
CA MET A 160 8.48 2.87 17.09
C MET A 160 7.81 1.68 17.78
N PRO A 161 7.15 1.91 18.93
CA PRO A 161 6.30 0.89 19.52
C PRO A 161 5.23 0.37 18.53
N GLY A 162 5.03 -0.94 18.50
CA GLY A 162 4.11 -1.64 17.58
C GLY A 162 4.77 -2.10 16.27
N GLU A 163 5.98 -1.66 15.95
CA GLU A 163 6.80 -2.31 14.92
C GLU A 163 7.25 -3.70 15.40
N SER A 164 7.66 -4.58 14.48
CA SER A 164 8.20 -5.91 14.83
C SER A 164 9.55 -6.16 14.18
N ILE A 165 10.43 -6.85 14.89
CA ILE A 165 11.68 -7.42 14.38
C ILE A 165 11.54 -8.93 14.35
N ASN A 166 11.72 -9.53 13.18
CA ASN A 166 11.70 -10.98 13.00
C ASN A 166 13.12 -11.47 12.78
N PHE A 167 13.52 -12.48 13.53
CA PHE A 167 14.79 -13.19 13.38
C PHE A 167 14.49 -14.56 12.80
N GLU A 168 15.13 -14.89 11.69
CA GLU A 168 15.05 -16.21 11.08
C GLU A 168 16.42 -16.85 11.12
N PHE A 169 16.44 -18.08 11.62
CA PHE A 169 17.63 -18.91 11.76
C PHE A 169 17.53 -20.10 10.83
N ASP A 170 18.65 -20.50 10.24
CA ASP A 170 18.73 -21.67 9.39
C ASP A 170 18.76 -22.99 10.20
N HIS A 171 18.96 -24.11 9.52
CA HIS A 171 19.00 -25.43 10.13
C HIS A 171 20.22 -25.67 11.04
N LEU A 172 21.26 -24.84 10.91
CA LEU A 172 22.48 -24.89 11.71
C LEU A 172 22.38 -23.97 12.95
N GLY A 173 21.30 -23.19 13.04
CA GLY A 173 21.09 -22.19 14.09
C GLY A 173 21.76 -20.85 13.80
N ASP A 174 22.33 -20.67 12.60
CA ASP A 174 22.92 -19.42 12.18
C ASP A 174 21.83 -18.44 11.76
N LEU A 175 22.05 -17.14 12.03
CA LEU A 175 21.12 -16.10 11.63
C LEU A 175 21.07 -16.04 10.10
N ALA A 176 19.90 -16.31 9.53
CA ALA A 176 19.65 -16.28 8.08
C ALA A 176 19.04 -14.95 7.63
N ARG A 177 18.21 -14.31 8.46
CA ARG A 177 17.56 -13.03 8.12
C ARG A 177 17.11 -12.27 9.36
N VAL A 178 17.31 -10.96 9.35
CA VAL A 178 16.60 -10.03 10.24
C VAL A 178 15.60 -9.25 9.41
N SER A 179 14.34 -9.17 9.83
CA SER A 179 13.33 -8.38 9.14
C SER A 179 12.73 -7.33 10.06
N ARG A 180 12.78 -6.07 9.66
CA ARG A 180 11.99 -4.99 10.27
C ARG A 180 10.64 -4.94 9.58
N VAL A 181 9.59 -5.31 10.29
CA VAL A 181 8.20 -5.13 9.87
C VAL A 181 7.70 -3.83 10.45
N LYS A 182 7.78 -2.75 9.67
CA LYS A 182 7.28 -1.43 10.07
C LYS A 182 5.76 -1.35 9.96
N SER A 183 5.19 -2.02 8.96
CA SER A 183 3.75 -2.22 8.82
C SER A 183 3.47 -3.45 7.95
N PRO A 184 2.22 -3.91 7.85
CA PRO A 184 1.87 -4.94 6.86
C PRO A 184 2.24 -4.56 5.42
N LEU A 185 2.44 -3.28 5.10
CA LEU A 185 2.79 -2.82 3.76
C LEU A 185 4.30 -2.59 3.56
N GLU A 186 5.10 -2.52 4.62
CA GLU A 186 6.51 -2.13 4.54
C GLU A 186 7.34 -3.05 5.44
N THR A 187 8.17 -3.87 4.80
CA THR A 187 9.11 -4.76 5.47
C THR A 187 10.50 -4.57 4.87
N THR A 188 11.51 -4.47 5.71
CA THR A 188 12.91 -4.43 5.28
C THR A 188 13.62 -5.67 5.79
N HIS A 189 14.21 -6.44 4.89
CA HIS A 189 15.01 -7.60 5.17
C HIS A 189 16.50 -7.24 5.17
N PHE A 190 17.22 -7.75 6.16
CA PHE A 190 18.66 -7.70 6.27
C PHE A 190 19.17 -9.13 6.18
N LEU A 191 19.85 -9.43 5.09
CA LEU A 191 20.40 -10.75 4.75
C LEU A 191 21.90 -10.73 5.03
N PRO A 192 22.42 -11.56 5.95
CA PRO A 192 23.86 -11.67 6.19
C PRO A 192 24.61 -12.03 4.91
N ASP A 193 25.69 -11.31 4.63
CA ASP A 193 26.58 -11.56 3.50
C ASP A 193 28.03 -11.25 3.92
N ALA A 194 28.85 -12.29 4.09
CA ALA A 194 30.27 -12.19 4.43
C ALA A 194 30.62 -11.23 5.60
N GLY A 195 29.77 -11.16 6.63
CA GLY A 195 29.97 -10.29 7.80
C GLY A 195 29.38 -8.89 7.68
N GLU A 196 28.75 -8.58 6.55
CA GLU A 196 27.88 -7.43 6.33
C GLU A 196 26.42 -7.89 6.15
N PHE A 197 25.52 -6.95 5.85
CA PHE A 197 24.13 -7.24 5.54
C PHE A 197 23.74 -6.59 4.21
N GLN A 198 23.21 -7.40 3.30
CA GLN A 198 22.47 -6.90 2.14
C GLN A 198 21.03 -6.54 2.56
N ILE A 199 20.45 -5.55 1.89
CA ILE A 199 19.15 -4.98 2.24
C ILE A 199 18.17 -5.24 1.11
N GLU A 200 17.02 -5.81 1.45
CA GLU A 200 15.89 -5.92 0.54
C GLU A 200 14.66 -5.26 1.17
N SER A 201 14.10 -4.26 0.49
CA SER A 201 12.87 -3.60 0.95
C SER A 201 11.68 -4.09 0.16
N VAL A 202 10.65 -4.54 0.87
CA VAL A 202 9.37 -4.98 0.33
C VAL A 202 8.32 -3.93 0.69
N VAL A 203 7.84 -3.23 -0.33
CA VAL A 203 6.70 -2.32 -0.23
C VAL A 203 5.53 -2.94 -0.98
N ARG A 204 4.41 -3.13 -0.29
CA ARG A 204 3.17 -3.69 -0.84
C ARG A 204 2.12 -2.61 -0.97
N GLU A 205 1.32 -2.69 -2.03
CA GLU A 205 0.13 -1.85 -2.20
C GLU A 205 -1.10 -2.60 -1.68
N PRO A 206 -1.97 -1.95 -0.88
CA PRO A 206 -3.20 -2.57 -0.42
C PRO A 206 -4.22 -2.70 -1.56
N GLU A 207 -5.05 -3.74 -1.48
CA GLU A 207 -6.26 -3.84 -2.30
C GLU A 207 -7.28 -2.81 -1.79
N ILE A 208 -7.78 -1.94 -2.67
CA ILE A 208 -8.74 -0.89 -2.30
C ILE A 208 -10.15 -1.32 -2.74
N LYS A 209 -11.08 -1.39 -1.78
CA LYS A 209 -12.50 -1.68 -2.04
C LYS A 209 -13.34 -0.47 -1.69
N ARG A 210 -14.30 -0.12 -2.55
CA ARG A 210 -15.28 0.94 -2.26
C ARG A 210 -16.48 0.35 -1.54
N ILE A 211 -16.78 0.91 -0.38
CA ILE A 211 -17.83 0.46 0.51
C ILE A 211 -18.86 1.57 0.66
N HIS A 212 -20.13 1.18 0.60
CA HIS A 212 -21.26 2.06 0.81
C HIS A 212 -21.86 1.79 2.20
N ARG A 213 -22.18 2.87 2.93
CA ARG A 213 -22.92 2.84 4.20
C ARG A 213 -23.90 3.99 4.28
N SER A 214 -25.00 3.77 4.96
CA SER A 214 -26.04 4.76 5.18
C SER A 214 -26.65 4.57 6.56
N GLY A 215 -27.16 5.66 7.14
CA GLY A 215 -27.81 5.62 8.44
C GLY A 215 -28.80 6.76 8.63
N ILE A 216 -29.66 6.59 9.63
CA ILE A 216 -30.62 7.60 10.09
C ILE A 216 -30.19 8.01 11.50
N VAL A 217 -30.07 9.32 11.73
CA VAL A 217 -29.73 9.87 13.03
C VAL A 217 -30.93 9.76 13.96
N ASP A 218 -30.75 9.16 15.12
CA ASP A 218 -31.76 9.10 16.20
C ASP A 218 -31.41 10.09 17.32
N SER A 219 -30.28 9.88 17.99
CA SER A 219 -29.78 10.67 19.10
C SER A 219 -28.51 11.45 18.77
N SER A 220 -27.60 10.85 18.01
CA SER A 220 -26.36 11.50 17.59
C SER A 220 -25.80 10.89 16.31
N LEU A 221 -25.09 11.71 15.53
CA LEU A 221 -24.41 11.25 14.32
C LEU A 221 -23.42 10.12 14.62
N SER A 222 -22.65 10.24 15.70
CA SER A 222 -21.64 9.26 16.09
C SER A 222 -22.26 7.89 16.34
N LEU A 223 -23.38 7.82 17.08
CA LEU A 223 -24.06 6.56 17.38
C LEU A 223 -24.69 5.96 16.11
N ALA A 224 -25.33 6.79 15.28
CA ALA A 224 -25.92 6.33 14.03
C ALA A 224 -24.86 5.80 13.04
N ALA A 225 -23.70 6.46 12.98
CA ALA A 225 -22.57 6.03 12.16
C ALA A 225 -21.94 4.72 12.67
N GLU A 226 -21.77 4.57 13.99
CA GLU A 226 -21.32 3.32 14.61
C GLU A 226 -22.28 2.16 14.31
N LYS A 227 -23.61 2.38 14.45
CA LYS A 227 -24.64 1.40 14.08
C LYS A 227 -24.59 1.02 12.59
N ALA A 228 -24.22 1.97 11.73
CA ALA A 228 -23.99 1.73 10.31
C ALA A 228 -22.64 1.05 10.01
N GLY A 229 -21.83 0.73 11.02
CA GLY A 229 -20.53 0.07 10.87
C GLY A 229 -19.41 0.99 10.39
N LEU A 230 -19.55 2.31 10.58
CA LEU A 230 -18.49 3.28 10.33
C LEU A 230 -17.58 3.40 11.54
N SER A 231 -16.28 3.51 11.29
CA SER A 231 -15.33 3.84 12.34
C SER A 231 -15.47 5.29 12.80
N ALA A 232 -15.02 5.58 14.02
CA ALA A 232 -15.02 6.95 14.55
C ALA A 232 -14.21 7.91 13.65
N SER A 233 -13.11 7.47 13.05
CA SER A 233 -12.31 8.30 12.14
C SER A 233 -13.05 8.62 10.85
N THR A 234 -13.73 7.63 10.24
CA THR A 234 -14.54 7.84 9.04
C THR A 234 -15.72 8.77 9.33
N THR A 235 -16.36 8.64 10.50
CA THR A 235 -17.41 9.55 10.96
C THR A 235 -16.90 10.98 11.12
N MET A 236 -15.74 11.16 11.77
CA MET A 236 -15.11 12.48 11.92
C MET A 236 -14.71 13.08 10.56
N ASN A 237 -14.20 12.27 9.64
CA ASN A 237 -13.89 12.70 8.28
C ASN A 237 -15.14 13.19 7.55
N MET A 238 -16.26 12.46 7.66
CA MET A 238 -17.55 12.90 7.11
C MET A 238 -18.00 14.24 7.72
N ALA A 239 -17.91 14.38 9.04
CA ALA A 239 -18.26 15.63 9.71
C ALA A 239 -17.37 16.80 9.24
N ASN A 240 -16.06 16.56 9.09
CA ASN A 240 -15.13 17.57 8.60
C ASN A 240 -15.40 17.99 7.14
N ILE A 241 -15.92 17.08 6.30
CA ILE A 241 -16.29 17.40 4.92
C ILE A 241 -17.41 18.45 4.91
N PHE A 242 -18.47 18.23 5.68
CA PHE A 242 -19.62 19.13 5.70
C PHE A 242 -19.49 20.29 6.70
N GLY A 243 -18.48 20.29 7.57
CA GLY A 243 -18.31 21.29 8.64
C GLY A 243 -18.18 22.74 8.17
N GLY A 244 -17.92 22.99 6.87
CA GLY A 244 -18.01 24.33 6.30
C GLY A 244 -19.44 24.77 6.01
N VAL A 245 -20.32 23.86 5.64
CA VAL A 245 -21.70 24.15 5.21
C VAL A 245 -22.74 23.87 6.29
N MET A 246 -22.43 23.05 7.29
CA MET A 246 -23.32 22.64 8.38
C MET A 246 -22.56 22.57 9.71
N ASP A 247 -23.19 23.03 10.80
CA ASP A 247 -22.65 22.91 12.16
C ASP A 247 -23.21 21.64 12.83
N PHE A 248 -22.39 20.58 12.92
CA PHE A 248 -22.84 19.32 13.49
C PHE A 248 -23.20 19.39 14.99
N ALA A 249 -22.79 20.44 15.72
CA ALA A 249 -23.17 20.62 17.12
C ALA A 249 -24.57 21.22 17.28
N LEU A 250 -25.04 22.00 16.30
CA LEU A 250 -26.30 22.76 16.38
C LEU A 250 -27.38 22.25 15.41
N ASP A 251 -26.96 21.76 14.25
CA ASP A 251 -27.87 21.46 13.14
C ASP A 251 -28.37 20.02 13.14
N VAL A 252 -27.62 19.08 13.73
CA VAL A 252 -27.95 17.63 13.73
C VAL A 252 -29.25 17.36 14.47
N ARG A 253 -30.18 16.66 13.81
CA ARG A 253 -31.49 16.32 14.36
C ARG A 253 -31.82 14.85 14.19
N GLY A 254 -32.68 14.35 15.08
CA GLY A 254 -33.33 13.07 14.88
C GLY A 254 -34.12 13.06 13.56
N GLY A 255 -33.92 12.03 12.75
CA GLY A 255 -34.50 11.87 11.41
C GLY A 255 -33.59 12.29 10.25
N ASP A 256 -32.45 12.95 10.53
CA ASP A 256 -31.44 13.23 9.51
C ASP A 256 -30.90 11.93 8.91
N ARG A 257 -30.43 11.99 7.67
CA ARG A 257 -29.89 10.82 6.97
C ARG A 257 -28.49 11.11 6.46
N PHE A 258 -27.63 10.11 6.49
CA PHE A 258 -26.34 10.19 5.81
C PHE A 258 -26.12 8.97 4.95
N THR A 259 -25.39 9.16 3.85
CA THR A 259 -24.93 8.11 2.95
C THR A 259 -23.50 8.41 2.57
N ILE A 260 -22.60 7.45 2.69
CA ILE A 260 -21.21 7.61 2.28
C ILE A 260 -20.72 6.44 1.43
N ILE A 261 -19.83 6.77 0.50
CA ILE A 261 -19.02 5.82 -0.25
C ILE A 261 -17.57 6.12 0.13
N TYR A 262 -16.89 5.17 0.76
CA TYR A 262 -15.51 5.32 1.21
C TYR A 262 -14.68 4.10 0.83
N GLU A 263 -13.37 4.24 0.93
CA GLU A 263 -12.42 3.17 0.63
C GLU A 263 -12.12 2.34 1.87
N GLU A 264 -11.99 1.04 1.71
CA GLU A 264 -11.40 0.13 2.69
C GLU A 264 -10.17 -0.53 2.06
N HIS A 265 -9.06 -0.48 2.79
CA HIS A 265 -7.78 -1.02 2.35
C HIS A 265 -7.63 -2.42 2.92
N TYR A 266 -7.27 -3.38 2.09
CA TYR A 266 -7.10 -4.78 2.45
C TYR A 266 -5.68 -5.25 2.12
N ILE A 267 -5.17 -6.17 2.93
CA ILE A 267 -3.95 -6.91 2.66
C ILE A 267 -4.21 -8.36 3.03
N ASP A 268 -3.88 -9.30 2.13
CA ASP A 268 -4.06 -10.74 2.35
C ASP A 268 -5.48 -11.12 2.82
N GLY A 269 -6.50 -10.47 2.24
CA GLY A 269 -7.92 -10.67 2.56
C GLY A 269 -8.39 -10.05 3.88
N LYS A 270 -7.50 -9.45 4.69
CA LYS A 270 -7.82 -8.79 5.97
C LYS A 270 -7.91 -7.28 5.78
N LYS A 271 -8.91 -6.67 6.42
CA LYS A 271 -9.07 -5.21 6.43
C LYS A 271 -7.91 -4.58 7.22
N LEU A 272 -7.15 -3.74 6.55
CA LEU A 272 -6.01 -3.00 7.11
C LEU A 272 -6.47 -1.69 7.76
N LYS A 273 -7.20 -0.85 7.02
CA LYS A 273 -7.68 0.45 7.48
C LYS A 273 -8.80 1.00 6.59
N ASP A 274 -9.50 2.01 7.10
CA ASP A 274 -10.35 2.87 6.29
C ASP A 274 -9.49 3.85 5.48
N GLY A 275 -9.90 4.09 4.24
CA GLY A 275 -9.30 5.01 3.28
C GLY A 275 -10.10 6.32 3.15
N ALA A 276 -10.05 6.93 1.98
CA ALA A 276 -10.72 8.19 1.74
C ALA A 276 -12.24 8.02 1.55
N ILE A 277 -13.01 9.03 1.96
CA ILE A 277 -14.41 9.17 1.53
C ILE A 277 -14.39 9.64 0.08
N VAL A 278 -14.99 8.88 -0.82
CA VAL A 278 -15.07 9.20 -2.26
C VAL A 278 -16.25 10.13 -2.52
N ALA A 279 -17.38 9.86 -1.88
CA ALA A 279 -18.58 10.68 -1.93
C ALA A 279 -19.34 10.57 -0.60
N ALA A 280 -20.02 11.63 -0.22
CA ALA A 280 -20.91 11.67 0.93
C ALA A 280 -22.14 12.50 0.61
N GLN A 281 -23.26 12.12 1.22
CA GLN A 281 -24.49 12.88 1.27
C GLN A 281 -24.94 12.98 2.73
N TYR A 282 -25.41 14.15 3.12
CA TYR A 282 -26.11 14.38 4.38
C TYR A 282 -27.44 15.10 4.09
N VAL A 283 -28.53 14.61 4.66
CA VAL A 283 -29.86 15.20 4.55
C VAL A 283 -30.26 15.73 5.91
N ASN A 284 -30.25 17.05 6.06
CA ASN A 284 -30.62 17.75 7.30
C ASN A 284 -31.99 18.40 7.14
N ALA A 285 -32.98 17.96 7.92
CA ALA A 285 -34.35 18.50 7.86
C ALA A 285 -34.94 18.63 6.44
N GLY A 286 -34.60 17.71 5.53
CA GLY A 286 -35.04 17.70 4.13
C GLY A 286 -34.15 18.46 3.14
N THR A 287 -33.13 19.17 3.61
CA THR A 287 -32.11 19.81 2.75
C THR A 287 -30.98 18.82 2.50
N GLU A 288 -30.63 18.61 1.23
CA GLU A 288 -29.56 17.71 0.82
C GLU A 288 -28.23 18.46 0.69
N PHE A 289 -27.17 17.87 1.24
CA PHE A 289 -25.79 18.32 1.10
C PHE A 289 -24.98 17.17 0.51
N ASN A 290 -24.48 17.35 -0.72
CA ASN A 290 -23.63 16.36 -1.38
C ASN A 290 -22.17 16.84 -1.40
N ALA A 291 -21.26 15.90 -1.29
CA ALA A 291 -19.83 16.14 -1.34
C ALA A 291 -19.12 15.05 -2.12
N PHE A 292 -18.33 15.44 -3.12
CA PHE A 292 -17.54 14.58 -3.98
C PHE A 292 -16.07 14.91 -3.81
N ARG A 293 -15.26 13.87 -3.59
CA ARG A 293 -13.81 14.03 -3.48
C ARG A 293 -13.19 14.32 -4.83
N TYR A 294 -12.38 15.37 -4.89
CA TYR A 294 -11.60 15.75 -6.07
C TYR A 294 -10.13 15.91 -5.72
N VAL A 295 -9.25 15.37 -6.58
CA VAL A 295 -7.80 15.51 -6.46
C VAL A 295 -7.33 16.46 -7.55
N HIS A 296 -6.78 17.59 -7.16
CA HIS A 296 -6.24 18.59 -8.08
C HIS A 296 -4.92 18.13 -8.69
N ASN A 297 -4.53 18.76 -9.81
CA ASN A 297 -3.28 18.44 -10.51
C ASN A 297 -2.02 18.67 -9.65
N ASN A 298 -2.10 19.54 -8.63
CA ASN A 298 -1.03 19.78 -7.66
C ASN A 298 -0.99 18.74 -6.52
N GLY A 299 -1.89 17.75 -6.54
CA GLY A 299 -2.04 16.74 -5.49
C GLY A 299 -2.92 17.15 -4.31
N GLU A 300 -3.45 18.39 -4.30
CA GLU A 300 -4.36 18.84 -3.25
C GLU A 300 -5.69 18.10 -3.34
N VAL A 301 -6.23 17.69 -2.19
CA VAL A 301 -7.51 16.98 -2.11
C VAL A 301 -8.56 17.91 -1.53
N GLY A 302 -9.67 18.09 -2.24
CA GLY A 302 -10.82 18.85 -1.80
C GLY A 302 -12.11 18.06 -1.90
N TYR A 303 -13.15 18.58 -1.27
CA TYR A 303 -14.52 18.07 -1.39
C TYR A 303 -15.40 19.18 -1.92
N TYR A 304 -16.20 18.86 -2.93
CA TYR A 304 -17.01 19.82 -3.66
C TYR A 304 -18.44 19.29 -3.82
N ASN A 305 -19.42 20.16 -3.88
CA ASN A 305 -20.77 19.75 -4.28
C ASN A 305 -20.84 19.50 -5.80
N GLU A 306 -22.03 19.15 -6.26
CA GLU A 306 -22.37 18.89 -7.65
C GLU A 306 -22.10 20.08 -8.60
N GLU A 307 -22.12 21.34 -8.11
CA GLU A 307 -21.74 22.52 -8.89
C GLU A 307 -20.23 22.85 -8.85
N GLY A 308 -19.42 22.06 -8.13
CA GLY A 308 -17.99 22.33 -7.97
C GLY A 308 -17.68 23.41 -6.93
N VAL A 309 -18.61 23.74 -6.03
CA VAL A 309 -18.41 24.63 -4.89
C VAL A 309 -17.75 23.85 -3.74
N SER A 310 -16.69 24.42 -3.17
CA SER A 310 -15.95 23.79 -2.05
C SER A 310 -16.82 23.63 -0.81
N MET A 311 -16.82 22.43 -0.22
CA MET A 311 -17.45 22.13 1.07
C MET A 311 -16.69 22.72 2.25
N ARG A 312 -15.40 23.00 2.09
CA ARG A 312 -14.65 23.84 3.01
C ARG A 312 -15.06 25.29 2.79
N LYS A 313 -15.73 25.91 3.77
CA LYS A 313 -15.81 27.37 3.83
C LYS A 313 -14.43 27.90 4.18
N VAL A 314 -13.74 28.47 3.20
CA VAL A 314 -12.77 29.53 3.47
C VAL A 314 -13.53 30.60 4.24
N PHE A 315 -13.00 31.09 5.37
CA PHE A 315 -13.62 32.11 6.22
C PHE A 315 -14.57 33.04 5.44
N LEU A 316 -15.75 33.33 6.01
CA LEU A 316 -16.63 34.34 5.42
C LEU A 316 -15.78 35.57 5.08
N ARG A 317 -15.81 36.00 3.81
CA ARG A 317 -14.99 37.12 3.33
C ARG A 317 -15.28 38.41 4.10
N ALA A 318 -16.44 38.48 4.76
CA ALA A 318 -16.77 39.43 5.80
C ALA A 318 -17.46 38.71 6.98
N PRO A 319 -17.18 39.08 8.23
CA PRO A 319 -17.75 38.44 9.41
C PRO A 319 -19.23 38.77 9.67
N LEU A 320 -19.85 39.62 8.86
CA LEU A 320 -21.26 40.04 8.95
C LEU A 320 -21.77 40.54 7.58
N ASP A 321 -23.08 40.64 7.43
CA ASP A 321 -23.71 41.37 6.32
C ASP A 321 -23.49 42.87 6.48
N PHE A 322 -22.80 43.49 5.51
CA PHE A 322 -22.38 44.88 5.57
C PHE A 322 -22.78 45.63 4.30
N THR A 323 -22.97 46.95 4.42
CA THR A 323 -23.34 47.79 3.27
C THR A 323 -22.12 48.18 2.42
N ARG A 324 -21.01 48.55 3.08
CA ARG A 324 -19.70 48.82 2.46
C ARG A 324 -18.57 48.70 3.48
N VAL A 325 -17.34 48.49 3.00
CA VAL A 325 -16.14 48.64 3.83
C VAL A 325 -15.92 50.14 4.04
N SER A 326 -16.01 50.62 5.29
CA SER A 326 -15.79 52.03 5.62
C SER A 326 -14.30 52.37 5.75
N SER A 327 -13.47 51.40 6.16
CA SER A 327 -12.02 51.57 6.23
C SER A 327 -11.28 50.26 5.98
N SER A 328 -10.38 50.23 5.00
CA SER A 328 -9.55 49.06 4.71
C SER A 328 -8.33 48.97 5.63
N PHE A 329 -7.74 47.77 5.71
CA PHE A 329 -6.45 47.57 6.36
C PHE A 329 -5.37 48.44 5.69
N ASN A 330 -4.68 49.27 6.47
CA ASN A 330 -3.64 50.15 5.97
C ASN A 330 -2.65 50.54 7.08
N LEU A 331 -1.49 49.90 7.08
CA LEU A 331 -0.43 50.16 8.07
C LEU A 331 0.19 51.55 7.98
N ARG A 332 -0.03 52.28 6.87
CA ARG A 332 0.54 53.61 6.60
C ARG A 332 -0.54 54.69 6.50
N ARG A 333 -1.74 54.44 7.03
CA ARG A 333 -2.86 55.40 6.99
C ARG A 333 -2.45 56.72 7.62
N LEU A 334 -2.49 57.80 6.83
CA LEU A 334 -2.17 59.15 7.29
C LEU A 334 -3.43 59.80 7.87
N HIS A 335 -3.35 60.31 9.10
CA HIS A 335 -4.46 61.05 9.68
C HIS A 335 -4.57 62.44 9.02
N PRO A 336 -5.74 62.82 8.45
CA PRO A 336 -5.84 63.96 7.52
C PRO A 336 -5.53 65.31 8.17
N ILE A 337 -5.82 65.46 9.47
CA ILE A 337 -5.62 66.70 10.23
C ILE A 337 -4.22 66.75 10.86
N THR A 338 -3.86 65.71 11.60
CA THR A 338 -2.60 65.70 12.38
C THR A 338 -1.38 65.30 11.56
N LYS A 339 -1.56 64.84 10.32
CA LYS A 339 -0.51 64.38 9.38
C LYS A 339 0.43 63.32 9.97
N LYS A 340 0.00 62.59 10.99
CA LYS A 340 0.74 61.46 11.58
C LYS A 340 0.23 60.14 11.00
N VAL A 341 1.14 59.20 10.84
CA VAL A 341 0.80 57.83 10.43
C VAL A 341 0.15 57.10 11.61
N ARG A 342 -1.05 56.58 11.39
CA ARG A 342 -1.83 55.79 12.35
C ARG A 342 -2.28 54.50 11.67
N PRO A 343 -1.55 53.38 11.85
CA PRO A 343 -1.86 52.10 11.24
C PRO A 343 -3.31 51.67 11.52
N HIS A 344 -4.03 51.30 10.46
CA HIS A 344 -5.29 50.59 10.57
C HIS A 344 -5.03 49.10 10.41
N ARG A 345 -5.17 48.33 11.51
CA ARG A 345 -4.83 46.90 11.58
C ARG A 345 -6.03 45.97 11.40
N GLY A 346 -7.16 46.50 10.93
CA GLY A 346 -8.38 45.75 10.67
C GLY A 346 -9.09 46.26 9.42
N ILE A 347 -10.27 45.71 9.16
CA ILE A 347 -11.20 46.18 8.13
C ILE A 347 -12.47 46.59 8.87
N ASP A 348 -12.90 47.84 8.68
CA ASP A 348 -14.13 48.35 9.27
C ASP A 348 -15.28 48.13 8.28
N TYR A 349 -16.30 47.41 8.73
CA TYR A 349 -17.51 47.16 7.97
C TYR A 349 -18.63 48.09 8.46
N ALA A 350 -19.22 48.86 7.53
CA ALA A 350 -20.38 49.69 7.86
C ALA A 350 -21.66 48.83 7.84
N ALA A 351 -22.25 48.61 9.01
CA ALA A 351 -23.51 47.91 9.19
C ALA A 351 -24.47 48.72 10.06
N ARG A 352 -25.76 48.39 10.01
CA ARG A 352 -26.78 49.01 10.87
C ARG A 352 -26.59 48.48 12.30
N THR A 353 -26.79 49.34 13.31
CA THR A 353 -26.78 48.90 14.72
C THR A 353 -27.82 47.80 14.92
N GLY A 354 -27.43 46.69 15.53
CA GLY A 354 -28.25 45.51 15.72
C GLY A 354 -27.70 44.65 16.84
#